data_AF-A0A3E1E5U6-F1
#
_entry.id   AF-A0A3E1E5U6-F1
#
_cell.length_a   1.000
_cell.length_b   1.000
_cell.length_c   1.000
_cell.angle_alpha   90.00
_cell.angle_beta   90.00
_cell.angle_gamma   90.00
#
_symmetry.space_group_name_H-M   'P 1'
#
loop_
_entity.id
_entity.type
_entity.pdbx_description
1 polymer ?
#
loop_
_entity_poly.entity_id
_entity_poly.type
_entity_poly.pdbx_seq_one_letter_code
_entity_poly.pdbx_strand_id
1 'polypeptide(L)' 'MQGLVVQNPFQMGYLGVKTLVASLRGQKVALVIDTGCALVTRENMAAPAMADLLYPPLEKYLK' A
#
# COMPACT_ATOMS: atom_id res chain seq x y z
N MET A 1 20.12 1.97 -14.02
CA MET A 1 19.26 1.84 -12.81
C MET A 1 19.22 0.39 -12.41
N GLN A 2 19.53 0.08 -11.15
CA GLN A 2 19.54 -1.29 -10.59
C GLN A 2 18.20 -1.70 -9.97
N GLY A 3 17.27 -0.76 -9.74
CA GLY A 3 15.95 -1.03 -9.19
C GLY A 3 15.23 0.27 -8.78
N LEU A 4 14.00 0.12 -8.27
CA LEU A 4 13.17 1.19 -7.73
C LEU A 4 12.64 0.77 -6.35
N VAL A 5 12.70 1.67 -5.37
CA VAL A 5 11.98 1.46 -4.11
C VAL A 5 10.54 1.91 -4.32
N VAL A 6 9.61 0.96 -4.25
CA VAL A 6 8.19 1.17 -4.49
C VAL A 6 7.44 1.15 -3.17
N GLN A 7 6.55 2.13 -2.97
CA GLN A 7 5.70 2.25 -1.78
C GLN A 7 4.35 1.56 -2.02
N ASN A 8 3.53 1.43 -0.96
CA ASN A 8 2.19 0.84 -1.04
C ASN A 8 1.05 1.87 -0.86
N PRO A 9 0.70 2.66 -1.89
CA PRO A 9 -0.32 3.71 -1.78
C PRO A 9 -1.73 3.16 -1.53
N PHE A 10 -2.04 1.95 -2.01
CA PHE A 10 -3.33 1.30 -1.72
C PHE A 10 -3.50 1.02 -0.22
N GLN A 11 -2.47 0.46 0.40
CA GLN A 11 -2.46 0.21 1.84
C GLN A 11 -2.51 1.52 2.62
N MET A 12 -1.82 2.58 2.17
CA MET A 12 -1.92 3.90 2.79
C MET A 12 -3.36 4.42 2.80
N GLY A 13 -4.05 4.41 1.66
CA GLY A 13 -5.45 4.85 1.56
C GLY A 13 -6.38 4.01 2.43
N TYR A 14 -6.26 2.68 2.35
CA TYR A 14 -7.07 1.75 3.14
C TYR A 14 -6.87 1.95 4.66
N LEU A 15 -5.62 1.97 5.12
CA LEU A 15 -5.31 2.17 6.53
C LEU A 15 -5.69 3.57 7.00
N GLY A 16 -5.54 4.60 6.17
CA GLY A 16 -5.97 5.97 6.49
C GLY A 16 -7.45 6.04 6.83
N VAL A 17 -8.31 5.52 5.95
CA VAL A 17 -9.77 5.53 6.17
C VAL A 17 -10.16 4.62 7.34
N LYS A 18 -9.58 3.41 7.42
CA LYS A 18 -9.86 2.47 8.52
C LYS A 18 -9.48 3.05 9.88
N THR A 19 -8.33 3.70 9.96
CA THR A 19 -7.81 4.34 11.18
C THR A 19 -8.69 5.52 11.58
N LEU A 20 -9.13 6.35 10.63
CA LEU A 20 -10.07 7.43 10.90
C LEU A 20 -11.39 6.91 11.49
N VAL A 21 -11.98 5.87 10.90
CA VAL A 21 -13.23 5.28 11.41
C VAL A 21 -13.04 4.71 12.82
N ALA A 22 -11.92 4.04 13.09
CA ALA A 22 -11.59 3.54 14.42
C ALA A 22 -11.49 4.70 15.45
N SER A 23 -10.81 5.78 15.09
CA SER A 23 -10.71 6.98 15.92
C SER A 23 -12.07 7.60 16.21
N LEU A 24 -12.95 7.71 15.22
CA LEU A 24 -14.31 8.23 15.41
C LEU A 24 -15.17 7.37 16.35
N ARG A 25 -14.84 6.09 16.50
CA ARG A 25 -15.46 5.16 17.45
C ARG A 25 -14.82 5.19 18.85
N GLY A 26 -13.92 6.14 19.11
CA GLY A 26 -13.22 6.27 20.39
C GLY A 26 -12.14 5.21 20.63
N GLN A 27 -11.72 4.48 19.59
CA GLN A 27 -10.65 3.50 19.71
C GLN A 27 -9.28 4.19 19.71
N LYS A 28 -8.33 3.66 20.48
CA LYS A 28 -6.93 4.08 20.40
C LYS A 28 -6.34 3.61 19.08
N VAL A 29 -5.66 4.52 18.39
CA VAL A 29 -5.01 4.26 17.10
C VAL A 29 -3.53 4.63 17.16
N ALA A 30 -2.73 4.04 16.27
CA ALA A 30 -1.31 4.37 16.16
C ALA A 30 -1.14 5.76 15.53
N LEU A 31 -0.18 6.55 16.05
CA LEU A 31 0.13 7.88 15.51
C LEU A 31 0.95 7.81 14.22
N VAL A 32 1.76 6.76 14.06
CA VAL A 32 2.60 6.51 12.89
C VAL A 32 2.40 5.06 12.50
N ILE A 33 2.15 4.83 11.21
CA ILE A 33 1.92 3.50 10.64
C ILE A 33 2.92 3.31 9.50
N ASP A 34 3.78 2.30 9.61
CA ASP A 34 4.62 1.86 8.50
C ASP A 34 3.76 1.11 7.47
N THR A 35 3.68 1.66 6.27
CA THR A 35 2.92 1.06 5.16
C THR A 35 3.76 0.14 4.29
N GLY A 36 5.05 0.03 4.59
CA GLY A 36 6.00 -0.81 3.88
C GLY A 36 6.45 -0.23 2.55
N CYS A 37 7.59 -0.74 2.09
CA CYS A 37 8.11 -0.52 0.75
C CYS A 37 8.84 -1.78 0.27
N ALA A 38 9.06 -1.88 -1.03
CA ALA A 38 9.78 -3.00 -1.65
C ALA A 38 10.80 -2.50 -2.66
N LEU A 39 11.98 -3.14 -2.69
CA LEU A 39 12.94 -2.94 -3.77
C LEU A 39 12.50 -3.77 -4.97
N VAL A 40 12.01 -3.10 -6.00
CA VAL A 40 11.65 -3.69 -7.27
C VAL A 40 12.83 -3.63 -8.23
N THR A 41 13.15 -4.76 -8.81
CA THR A 41 14.20 -4.97 -9.81
C THR A 41 13.59 -5.65 -11.03
N ARG A 42 14.33 -5.75 -12.13
CA ARG A 42 13.80 -6.42 -13.35
C ARG A 42 13.54 -7.91 -13.09
N GLU A 43 14.31 -8.49 -12.19
CA GLU A 43 14.31 -9.90 -11.83
C GLU A 43 13.09 -10.27 -10.99
N ASN A 44 12.58 -9.35 -10.16
CA ASN A 44 11.47 -9.62 -9.23
C ASN A 44 10.15 -8.94 -9.59
N MET A 45 10.11 -8.04 -10.58
CA MET A 45 8.91 -7.24 -10.86
C MET A 45 7.68 -8.05 -11.31
N ALA A 46 7.89 -9.26 -11.86
CA ALA A 46 6.82 -10.17 -12.27
C ALA A 46 6.31 -11.07 -11.13
N ALA A 47 6.96 -11.05 -9.96
CA ALA A 47 6.48 -11.80 -8.80
C ALA A 47 5.13 -11.22 -8.35
N PRO A 48 4.16 -12.05 -7.92
CA PRO A 48 2.81 -11.58 -7.57
C PRO A 48 2.80 -10.40 -6.57
N ALA A 49 3.67 -10.47 -5.55
CA ALA A 49 3.79 -9.42 -4.54
C ALA A 49 4.26 -8.06 -5.08
N MET A 50 5.06 -8.04 -6.16
CA MET A 50 5.51 -6.80 -6.81
C MET A 50 4.50 -6.33 -7.84
N ALA A 51 3.85 -7.26 -8.55
CA ALA A 51 2.82 -6.96 -9.53
C ALA A 51 1.65 -6.18 -8.90
N ASP A 52 1.22 -6.55 -7.70
CA ASP A 52 0.15 -5.82 -6.98
C ASP A 52 0.56 -4.37 -6.61
N LEU A 53 1.85 -4.13 -6.33
CA LEU A 53 2.37 -2.79 -6.05
C LEU A 53 2.53 -1.94 -7.32
N LEU A 54 2.92 -2.56 -8.43
CA LEU A 54 3.18 -1.88 -9.71
C LEU A 54 1.91 -1.65 -10.53
N TYR A 55 0.98 -2.61 -10.50
CA TYR A 55 -0.23 -2.66 -11.30
C TYR A 55 -1.44 -2.95 -10.42
N PRO A 56 -1.77 -2.06 -9.46
CA PRO A 56 -2.91 -2.29 -8.58
C PRO A 56 -4.21 -2.35 -9.40
N PRO A 57 -5.19 -3.19 -9.03
CA PRO A 57 -6.42 -3.41 -9.81
C PRO A 57 -7.40 -2.25 -9.65
N LEU A 58 -7.07 -1.08 -10.23
CA LEU A 58 -7.83 0.16 -10.09
C LEU A 58 -9.28 0.01 -10.56
N GLU A 59 -9.51 -0.70 -11.67
CA GLU A 59 -10.84 -0.92 -12.26
C GLU A 59 -11.81 -1.63 -11.32
N LYS A 60 -11.29 -2.42 -10.35
CA LYS A 60 -12.12 -3.05 -9.33
C LYS A 60 -12.75 -2.03 -8.38
N TYR A 61 -12.08 -0.90 -8.15
CA TYR A 61 -12.43 0.06 -7.11
C TYR A 61 -12.88 1.43 -7.66
N LEU A 62 -12.44 1.80 -8.87
CA LEU A 62 -12.73 3.06 -9.52
C LEU A 62 -13.65 2.79 -10.72
N LYS A 63 -14.97 2.82 -10.50
CA LYS A 63 -15.99 2.80 -11.54
C LYS A 63 -16.64 4.17 -11.66
#